data_AF-G5E1X6-F1
#
_entry.id   AF-G5E1X6-F1
#
_cell.length_a   1.000
_cell.length_b   1.000
_cell.length_c   1.000
_cell.angle_alpha   90.00
_cell.angle_beta   90.00
_cell.angle_gamma   90.00
#
_symmetry.space_group_name_H-M   'P 1'
#
loop_
_entity.id
_entity.type
_entity.pdbx_description
1 polymer ?
#
loop_
_entity_poly.entity_id
_entity_poly.type
_entity_poly.pdbx_seq_one_letter_code
_entity_poly.pdbx_strand_id
1 'polypeptide(L)'
;MDTNYFGPVALTKALIPSMIKKRRGHVVVISSVQGKISIPFRSAYSASKHATQAFFDCLRAEMASYEIEVTVISLGYIKTNLSLNAVTGDGSNYGVMDKNTAERMPEEVAQT
;
A
#
# COMPACT_ATOMS: atom_id res chain seq x y z
N MET A 1 0.18 -11.82 1.82
CA MET A 1 -0.83 -11.18 2.70
C MET A 1 -0.16 -10.52 3.89
N ASP A 2 0.72 -11.23 4.58
CA ASP A 2 1.42 -10.75 5.79
C ASP A 2 2.06 -9.37 5.63
N THR A 3 2.86 -9.18 4.59
CA THR A 3 3.58 -7.91 4.37
C THR A 3 2.66 -6.76 3.93
N ASN A 4 1.76 -7.01 2.99
CA ASN A 4 0.98 -5.93 2.36
C ASN A 4 -0.27 -5.53 3.15
N TYR A 5 -0.82 -6.46 3.94
CA TYR A 5 -2.11 -6.29 4.62
C TYR A 5 -1.98 -6.44 6.14
N PHE A 6 -1.63 -7.63 6.64
CA PHE A 6 -1.65 -7.88 8.08
C PHE A 6 -0.64 -7.04 8.86
N GLY A 7 0.56 -6.82 8.31
CA GLY A 7 1.60 -5.97 8.90
C GLY A 7 1.13 -4.53 9.12
N PRO A 8 0.72 -3.82 8.06
CA PRO A 8 0.16 -2.47 8.19
C PRO A 8 -1.04 -2.41 9.13
N VAL A 9 -1.97 -3.36 9.06
CA VAL A 9 -3.14 -3.42 9.96
C VAL A 9 -2.70 -3.55 11.42
N ALA A 10 -1.78 -4.47 11.72
CA ALA A 10 -1.29 -4.69 13.08
C ALA A 10 -0.58 -3.45 13.64
N LEU A 11 0.30 -2.84 12.85
CA LEU A 11 1.01 -1.62 13.23
C LEU A 11 0.04 -0.46 13.51
N THR A 12 -0.91 -0.23 12.59
CA THR A 12 -1.91 0.82 12.75
C THR A 12 -2.75 0.61 14.00
N LYS A 13 -3.23 -0.62 14.24
CA LYS A 13 -4.01 -0.94 15.46
C LYS A 13 -3.23 -0.69 16.74
N ALA A 14 -1.91 -0.92 16.74
CA ALA A 14 -1.07 -0.65 17.90
C ALA A 14 -0.89 0.85 18.18
N LEU A 15 -0.86 1.69 17.13
CA LEU A 15 -0.60 3.13 17.23
C LEU A 15 -1.86 3.97 17.46
N ILE A 16 -3.00 3.55 16.91
CA ILE A 16 -4.27 4.31 16.95
C ILE A 16 -4.70 4.73 18.35
N PRO A 17 -4.64 3.89 19.41
CA PRO A 17 -5.08 4.31 20.73
C PRO A 17 -4.34 5.55 21.26
N SER A 18 -3.04 5.67 20.96
CA SER A 18 -2.28 6.86 21.33
C SER A 18 -2.66 8.08 20.49
N MET A 19 -2.99 7.91 19.22
CA MET A 19 -3.44 9.01 18.35
C MET A 19 -4.81 9.53 18.81
N ILE A 20 -5.73 8.62 19.16
CA ILE A 20 -7.06 8.94 19.68
C ILE A 20 -6.93 9.73 20.98
N LYS A 21 -6.09 9.28 21.91
CA LYS A 21 -5.86 10.00 23.18
C LYS A 21 -5.34 11.42 22.97
N LYS A 22 -4.54 11.63 21.91
CA LYS A 22 -3.95 12.93 21.56
C LYS A 22 -4.84 13.79 20.67
N ARG A 23 -5.95 13.24 20.14
CA ARG A 23 -6.80 13.86 19.11
C ARG A 23 -5.98 14.41 17.93
N ARG A 24 -4.94 13.65 17.55
CA ARG A 24 -4.01 14.07 16.50
C ARG A 24 -3.22 12.90 15.96
N GLY A 25 -3.18 12.78 14.65
CA GLY A 25 -2.34 11.83 13.95
C GLY A 25 -2.68 11.75 12.47
N HIS A 26 -1.77 11.17 11.69
CA HIS A 26 -1.99 10.89 10.28
C HIS A 26 -1.46 9.51 9.95
N VAL A 27 -2.32 8.65 9.41
CA VAL A 27 -1.95 7.34 8.89
C VAL A 27 -1.87 7.44 7.37
N VAL A 28 -0.66 7.36 6.83
CA VAL A 28 -0.44 7.31 5.38
C VAL A 28 -0.08 5.88 4.99
N VAL A 29 -0.82 5.31 4.04
CA VAL A 29 -0.63 3.93 3.57
C VAL A 29 -0.42 3.88 2.08
N ILE A 30 0.59 3.10 1.67
CA ILE A 30 0.93 2.87 0.29
C ILE A 30 0.16 1.66 -0.27
N SER A 31 -0.86 1.97 -1.05
CA SER A 31 -1.62 1.00 -1.86
C SER A 31 -1.05 0.97 -3.29
N SER A 32 -1.86 0.51 -4.25
CA SER A 32 -1.55 0.46 -5.67
C SER A 32 -2.81 0.76 -6.47
N VAL A 33 -2.68 1.17 -7.73
CA VAL A 33 -3.78 1.08 -8.71
C VAL A 33 -4.40 -0.32 -8.74
N GLN A 34 -3.58 -1.36 -8.47
CA GLN A 34 -4.05 -2.75 -8.35
C GLN A 34 -4.83 -3.05 -7.06
N GLY A 35 -5.04 -2.05 -6.19
CA GLY A 35 -6.01 -2.10 -5.09
C GLY A 35 -7.42 -1.64 -5.49
N LYS A 36 -7.59 -1.19 -6.75
CA LYS A 36 -8.87 -0.75 -7.32
C LYS A 36 -9.26 -1.52 -8.58
N ILE A 37 -8.28 -1.97 -9.35
CA ILE A 37 -8.46 -2.79 -10.55
C ILE A 37 -7.57 -4.03 -10.47
N SER A 38 -7.93 -5.12 -11.14
CA SER A 38 -7.11 -6.34 -11.19
C SER A 38 -6.65 -6.61 -12.62
N ILE A 39 -5.41 -7.08 -12.77
CA ILE A 39 -4.81 -7.44 -14.06
C ILE A 39 -4.27 -8.89 -14.02
N PRO A 40 -4.12 -9.56 -15.18
CA PRO A 40 -3.59 -10.93 -15.25
C PRO A 40 -2.24 -11.10 -14.54
N PHE A 41 -1.99 -12.32 -14.05
CA PHE A 41 -0.71 -12.74 -13.42
C PHE A 41 -0.36 -12.05 -12.09
N ARG A 42 -1.29 -11.30 -11.49
CA ARG A 42 -1.05 -10.55 -10.24
C ARG A 42 -2.07 -10.84 -9.13
N SER A 43 -2.79 -11.96 -9.19
CA SER A 43 -3.93 -12.28 -8.30
C SER A 43 -3.62 -12.07 -6.81
N ALA A 44 -2.55 -12.67 -6.28
CA ALA A 44 -2.18 -12.55 -4.87
C ALA A 44 -1.80 -11.12 -4.47
N TYR A 45 -1.09 -10.40 -5.36
CA TYR A 45 -0.72 -9.01 -5.13
C TYR A 45 -1.95 -8.10 -5.14
N SER A 46 -2.77 -8.18 -6.19
CA SER A 46 -4.00 -7.40 -6.35
C SER A 46 -4.98 -7.65 -5.20
N ALA A 47 -5.19 -8.91 -4.81
CA ALA A 47 -6.03 -9.26 -3.66
C ALA A 47 -5.52 -8.58 -2.38
N SER A 48 -4.20 -8.64 -2.12
CA SER A 48 -3.63 -7.99 -0.94
C SER A 48 -3.80 -6.46 -0.96
N LYS A 49 -3.67 -5.81 -2.13
CA LYS A 49 -3.84 -4.36 -2.25
C LYS A 49 -5.30 -3.92 -2.21
N HIS A 50 -6.26 -4.74 -2.67
CA HIS A 50 -7.69 -4.48 -2.46
C HIS A 50 -8.06 -4.58 -0.99
N ALA A 51 -7.54 -5.59 -0.28
CA ALA A 51 -7.76 -5.74 1.16
C ALA A 51 -7.20 -4.52 1.93
N THR A 52 -5.99 -4.08 1.59
CA THR A 52 -5.40 -2.85 2.16
C THR A 52 -6.25 -1.61 1.84
N GLN A 53 -6.65 -1.42 0.58
CA GLN A 53 -7.49 -0.30 0.17
C GLN A 53 -8.79 -0.23 0.99
N ALA A 54 -9.54 -1.33 1.03
CA ALA A 54 -10.82 -1.39 1.72
C ALA A 54 -10.66 -1.14 3.23
N PHE A 55 -9.68 -1.76 3.88
CA PHE A 55 -9.46 -1.60 5.31
C PHE A 55 -9.16 -0.15 5.69
N PHE A 56 -8.24 0.51 4.97
CA PHE A 56 -7.86 1.89 5.30
C PHE A 56 -8.92 2.91 4.86
N ASP A 57 -9.76 2.60 3.87
CA ASP A 57 -10.94 3.41 3.56
C ASP A 57 -11.99 3.35 4.68
N CYS A 58 -12.27 2.17 5.24
CA CYS A 58 -13.12 2.03 6.42
C CYS A 58 -12.52 2.78 7.61
N LEU A 59 -11.22 2.58 7.86
CA LEU A 59 -10.53 3.22 8.97
C LEU A 59 -10.61 4.75 8.89
N ARG A 60 -10.45 5.32 7.68
CA ARG A 60 -10.61 6.76 7.46
C ARG A 60 -11.97 7.27 7.96
N ALA A 61 -13.04 6.56 7.64
CA ALA A 61 -14.39 6.93 8.07
C ALA A 61 -14.54 6.82 9.60
N GLU A 62 -14.02 5.75 10.21
CA GLU A 62 -14.03 5.53 11.66
C GLU A 62 -13.24 6.62 12.42
N MET A 63 -12.10 7.02 11.87
CA MET A 63 -11.14 7.94 12.51
C MET A 63 -11.52 9.41 12.36
N ALA A 64 -12.45 9.76 11.46
CA ALA A 64 -12.90 11.13 11.25
C ALA A 64 -13.39 11.82 12.53
N SER A 65 -14.10 11.09 13.40
CA SER A 65 -14.59 11.62 14.69
C SER A 65 -13.50 11.84 15.74
N TYR A 66 -12.28 11.39 15.48
CA TYR A 66 -11.14 11.44 16.40
C TYR A 66 -10.05 12.44 15.99
N GLU A 67 -10.26 13.23 14.94
CA GLU A 67 -9.26 14.17 14.38
C GLU A 67 -7.97 13.45 13.95
N ILE A 68 -8.13 12.24 13.41
CA ILE A 68 -7.05 11.45 12.86
C ILE A 68 -7.28 11.32 11.36
N GLU A 69 -6.31 11.79 10.58
CA GLU A 69 -6.35 11.68 9.14
C GLU A 69 -5.86 10.30 8.69
N VAL A 70 -6.44 9.79 7.60
CA VAL A 70 -6.00 8.56 6.95
C VAL A 70 -5.94 8.80 5.46
N THR A 71 -4.77 8.61 4.85
CA THR A 71 -4.56 8.77 3.41
C THR A 71 -4.08 7.47 2.80
N VAL A 72 -4.78 7.01 1.76
CA VAL A 72 -4.39 5.83 0.98
C VAL A 72 -3.87 6.25 -0.38
N ILE A 73 -2.56 6.10 -0.59
CA ILE A 73 -1.90 6.49 -1.83
C ILE A 73 -1.92 5.31 -2.80
N SER A 74 -2.66 5.43 -3.90
CA SER A 74 -2.76 4.40 -4.94
C SER A 74 -1.76 4.66 -6.08
N LEU A 75 -0.58 4.05 -5.99
CA LEU A 75 0.49 4.27 -6.97
C LEU A 75 0.38 3.37 -8.20
N GLY A 76 0.77 3.94 -9.33
CA GLY A 76 1.12 3.21 -10.55
C GLY A 76 2.55 2.66 -10.48
N TYR A 77 3.17 2.47 -11.63
CA TYR A 77 4.55 2.02 -11.71
C TYR A 77 5.53 3.14 -11.34
N ILE A 78 6.48 2.84 -10.47
CA ILE A 78 7.50 3.76 -9.95
C ILE A 78 8.86 3.03 -9.95
N LYS A 79 9.92 3.71 -10.37
CA LYS A 79 11.29 3.20 -10.50
C LYS A 79 11.88 2.78 -9.17
N THR A 80 11.57 1.55 -8.81
CA THR A 80 11.97 0.87 -7.57
C THR A 80 12.39 -0.56 -7.90
N ASN A 81 12.93 -1.28 -6.92
CA ASN A 81 13.33 -2.67 -7.09
C ASN A 81 12.15 -3.66 -7.13
N LEU A 82 10.91 -3.19 -7.33
CA LEU A 82 9.71 -4.03 -7.31
C LEU A 82 9.76 -5.14 -8.36
N SER A 83 10.09 -4.81 -9.61
CA SER A 83 10.20 -5.78 -10.70
C SER A 83 11.41 -6.70 -10.51
N LEU A 84 12.56 -6.14 -10.13
CA LEU A 84 13.78 -6.91 -9.83
C LEU A 84 13.56 -7.99 -8.78
N ASN A 85 12.79 -7.68 -7.73
CA ASN A 85 12.49 -8.59 -6.62
C ASN A 85 11.18 -9.38 -6.81
N ALA A 86 10.53 -9.27 -7.97
CA ALA A 86 9.33 -10.06 -8.24
C ALA A 86 9.71 -11.55 -8.37
N VAL A 87 8.75 -12.42 -8.06
CA VAL A 87 8.91 -13.86 -8.26
C VAL A 87 8.08 -14.34 -9.44
N THR A 88 8.60 -15.34 -10.14
CA THR A 88 7.91 -16.06 -11.23
C THR A 88 6.98 -17.14 -10.67
N GLY A 89 6.24 -17.81 -11.56
CA GLY A 89 5.25 -18.84 -11.15
C GLY A 89 5.85 -20.05 -10.42
N ASP A 90 7.13 -20.33 -10.64
CA ASP A 90 7.91 -21.37 -9.96
C ASP A 90 8.65 -20.87 -8.70
N GLY A 91 8.46 -19.58 -8.34
CA GLY A 91 9.07 -18.96 -7.17
C GLY A 91 10.51 -18.47 -7.39
N SER A 92 11.08 -18.60 -8.59
CA SER A 92 12.39 -18.03 -8.89
C SER A 92 12.33 -16.49 -8.98
N ASN A 93 13.47 -15.82 -8.81
CA ASN A 93 13.54 -14.36 -8.93
C ASN A 93 13.42 -13.95 -10.40
N TYR A 94 12.55 -12.98 -10.68
CA TYR A 94 12.37 -12.41 -12.01
C TYR A 94 13.60 -11.61 -12.46
N GLY A 95 14.17 -10.76 -11.59
CA GLY A 95 15.49 -10.14 -11.80
C GLY A 95 15.59 -9.09 -12.90
N VAL A 96 14.48 -8.74 -13.57
CA VAL A 96 14.46 -7.79 -14.70
C VAL A 96 13.71 -6.51 -14.33
N MET A 97 14.28 -5.36 -14.70
CA MET A 97 13.59 -4.07 -14.57
C MET A 97 12.58 -3.91 -15.70
N ASP A 98 11.29 -3.99 -15.37
CA ASP A 98 10.21 -3.76 -16.34
C ASP A 98 10.26 -2.32 -16.90
N LYS A 99 10.09 -2.18 -18.22
CA LYS A 99 10.06 -0.88 -18.92
C LYS A 99 9.08 0.11 -18.27
N ASN A 100 7.87 -0.36 -17.95
CA ASN A 100 6.83 0.47 -17.33
C ASN A 100 7.22 0.99 -15.94
N THR A 101 8.15 0.34 -15.27
CA THR A 101 8.65 0.73 -13.95
C THR A 101 9.80 1.74 -14.06
N ALA A 102 10.46 1.87 -15.21
CA ALA A 102 11.73 2.58 -15.33
C ALA A 102 11.61 4.13 -15.38
N GLU A 103 10.41 4.66 -15.57
CA GLU A 103 10.22 6.07 -15.97
C GLU A 103 9.95 7.02 -14.81
N ARG A 104 9.01 6.69 -13.91
CA ARG A 104 8.57 7.61 -12.85
C ARG A 104 9.42 7.49 -11.59
N MET A 105 9.94 8.59 -11.09
CA MET A 105 10.94 8.59 -9.99
C MET A 105 10.30 8.55 -8.60
N PRO A 106 10.89 7.86 -7.60
CA PRO A 106 10.35 7.80 -6.23
C PRO A 106 10.18 9.16 -5.55
N GLU A 107 11.05 10.12 -5.86
CA GLU A 107 11.04 11.47 -5.28
C GLU A 107 9.74 12.21 -5.61
N GLU A 108 9.16 11.96 -6.78
CA GLU A 108 7.87 12.54 -7.19
C GLU A 108 6.71 12.05 -6.32
N VAL A 109 6.81 10.84 -5.78
CA VAL A 109 5.80 10.27 -4.90
C VAL A 109 5.97 10.77 -3.47
N ALA A 110 7.21 10.96 -3.02
CA ALA A 110 7.49 11.42 -1.66
C ALA A 110 6.98 12.85 -1.37
N GLN A 111 6.70 13.63 -2.41
CA GLN A 111 6.17 14.99 -2.33
C GLN A 111 4.64 15.06 -2.33
N THR A 112 3.95 13.92 -2.46
CA THR A 112 2.47 13.82 -2.45
C THR A 112 1.94 13.60 -1.04
#